data_AF-A0A0S2TAP0-F1
#
_entry.id   AF-A0A0S2TAP0-F1
#
_cell.length_a   1.000
_cell.length_b   1.000
_cell.length_c   1.000
_cell.angle_alpha   90.00
_cell.angle_beta   90.00
_cell.angle_gamma   90.00
#
_symmetry.space_group_name_H-M   'P 1'
#
loop_
_entity.id
_entity.type
_entity.pdbx_description
1 polymer ?
#
loop_
_entity_poly.entity_id
_entity_poly.type
_entity_poly.pdbx_seq_one_letter_code
_entity_poly.pdbx_strand_id
1 'polypeptide(L)' 'MQIYDEKHNRWIDHRDTAEYRQRKRRLRDYWSVGLLATLPLPPGIQVPLIVLAIFVSLAYLDETPYAQTS' A
#
# COMPACT_ATOMS: atom_id res chain seq x y z
N MET A 1 11.78 -16.71 -11.78
CA MET A 1 13.20 -16.67 -11.37
C MET A 1 13.20 -16.15 -9.96
N GLN A 2 13.53 -16.98 -8.96
CA GLN A 2 13.34 -16.62 -7.55
C GLN A 2 14.56 -15.84 -7.06
N ILE A 3 14.34 -14.74 -6.34
CA ILE A 3 15.40 -13.99 -5.66
C ILE A 3 15.39 -14.42 -4.20
N TYR A 4 16.57 -14.70 -3.67
CA TYR A 4 16.74 -14.89 -2.24
C TYR A 4 16.65 -13.54 -1.54
N ASP A 5 15.63 -13.36 -0.70
CA ASP A 5 15.49 -12.17 0.13
C ASP A 5 16.19 -12.42 1.47
N GLU A 6 17.38 -11.84 1.64
CA GLU A 6 18.17 -11.92 2.87
C GLU A 6 17.42 -11.37 4.09
N LYS A 7 16.49 -10.43 3.89
CA LYS A 7 15.78 -9.77 4.98
C LYS A 7 14.73 -10.67 5.65
N HIS A 8 14.18 -11.61 4.89
CA HIS A 8 13.16 -12.56 5.35
C HIS A 8 13.62 -14.02 5.23
N ASN A 9 14.90 -14.23 4.92
CA ASN A 9 15.58 -15.53 4.84
C ASN A 9 14.82 -16.57 4.00
N ARG A 10 14.28 -16.16 2.83
CA ARG A 10 13.46 -17.03 1.97
C ARG A 10 13.59 -16.71 0.48
N TRP A 11 13.30 -17.71 -0.34
CA TRP A 11 13.18 -17.57 -1.78
C TRP A 11 11.83 -16.95 -2.14
N ILE A 12 11.85 -15.78 -2.77
CA ILE A 12 10.65 -15.06 -3.19
C ILE A 12 10.60 -15.03 -4.70
N ASP A 13 9.42 -15.24 -5.29
CA ASP A 13 9.30 -15.08 -6.73
C ASP A 13 9.41 -13.60 -7.12
N HIS A 14 10.18 -13.33 -8.17
CA HIS A 14 10.44 -11.97 -8.63
C HIS A 14 9.15 -11.28 -9.09
N ARG A 15 8.14 -12.07 -9.45
CA ARG A 15 6.79 -11.65 -9.81
C ARG A 15 6.05 -11.05 -8.62
N ASP A 16 6.12 -11.68 -7.45
CA ASP A 16 5.42 -11.22 -6.24
C ASP A 16 6.01 -9.90 -5.71
N THR A 17 7.34 -9.78 -5.78
CA THR A 17 8.02 -8.51 -5.43
C THR A 17 7.76 -7.39 -6.43
N ALA A 18 7.58 -7.71 -7.72
CA ALA A 18 7.18 -6.73 -8.72
C ALA A 18 5.72 -6.29 -8.51
N GLU A 19 4.82 -7.22 -8.19
CA GLU A 19 3.42 -6.94 -7.93
C GLU A 19 3.24 -6.07 -6.67
N TYR A 20 3.95 -6.38 -5.58
CA TYR A 20 3.95 -5.55 -4.37
C TYR A 20 4.46 -4.13 -4.65
N ARG A 21 5.56 -3.98 -5.39
CA ARG A 21 6.08 -2.67 -5.80
C ARG A 21 5.09 -1.90 -6.67
N GLN A 22 4.39 -2.58 -7.58
CA GLN A 22 3.40 -1.96 -8.46
C GLN A 22 2.14 -1.53 -7.69
N ARG A 23 1.66 -2.34 -6.74
CA ARG A 23 0.55 -1.97 -5.83
C ARG A 23 0.92 -0.80 -4.94
N LYS A 24 2.13 -0.77 -4.38
CA LYS A 24 2.64 0.37 -3.59
C LYS A 24 2.70 1.67 -4.40
N ARG A 25 3.14 1.60 -5.67
CA ARG A 25 3.12 2.77 -6.57
C ARG A 25 1.70 3.27 -6.82
N ARG A 26 0.76 2.37 -7.15
CA ARG A 26 -0.65 2.72 -7.32
C ARG A 26 -1.26 3.36 -6.08
N LEU A 27 -0.99 2.80 -4.90
CA LEU A 27 -1.43 3.37 -3.62
C LEU A 27 -0.90 4.78 -3.42
N ARG A 28 0.38 5.04 -3.71
CA ARG A 28 0.95 6.40 -3.63
C ARG A 28 0.25 7.36 -4.58
N ASP A 29 -0.02 6.92 -5.80
CA ASP A 29 -0.68 7.75 -6.81
C ASP A 29 -2.14 8.04 -6.38
N TYR A 30 -2.86 7.03 -5.86
CA TYR A 30 -4.20 7.22 -5.27
C TYR A 30 -4.19 8.12 -4.05
N TRP A 31 -3.18 8.03 -3.19
CA TRP A 31 -3.01 8.96 -2.06
C TRP A 31 -2.81 10.38 -2.54
N SER A 32 -1.99 10.59 -3.57
CA SER A 32 -1.71 11.91 -4.12
C SER A 32 -2.99 12.55 -4.71
N VAL A 33 -3.77 11.76 -5.43
CA VAL A 33 -5.07 12.19 -5.98
C VAL A 33 -6.11 12.40 -4.87
N GLY A 34 -6.18 11.50 -3.89
CA GLY A 34 -7.10 11.60 -2.75
C GLY A 34 -6.81 12.82 -1.87
N LEU A 35 -5.54 13.18 -1.68
CA LEU A 35 -5.14 14.38 -0.95
C LEU A 35 -5.55 15.66 -1.70
N LEU A 36 -5.42 15.67 -3.03
CA LEU A 36 -5.92 16.79 -3.85
C LEU A 36 -7.45 16.88 -3.82
N ALA A 37 -8.16 15.76 -3.82
CA ALA A 37 -9.62 15.70 -3.77
C ALA A 37 -10.20 16.13 -2.40
N THR A 38 -9.40 16.06 -1.33
CA THR A 38 -9.84 16.42 0.03
C THR A 38 -9.57 17.88 0.41
N LEU A 39 -8.78 18.62 -0.39
CA LEU A 39 -8.55 20.08 -0.23
C LEU A 39 -9.81 20.94 -0.05
N PRO A 40 -10.92 20.74 -0.78
CA PRO A 40 -12.12 21.56 -0.61
C PRO A 40 -12.97 21.17 0.63
N LEU A 41 -12.63 20.10 1.34
CA LEU A 41 -13.43 19.61 2.48
C LEU A 41 -13.05 20.32 3.79
N PRO A 42 -14.00 20.48 4.73
CA PRO A 42 -13.72 21.00 6.06
C PRO A 42 -12.79 20.06 6.86
N PRO A 43 -11.92 20.60 7.75
CA PRO A 43 -10.98 19.80 8.53
C PRO A 43 -11.64 18.69 9.37
N GLY A 44 -12.86 18.93 9.87
CA GLY A 44 -13.61 17.94 10.65
C GLY A 44 -14.01 16.68 9.87
N ILE A 45 -14.09 16.76 8.54
CA ILE A 45 -14.42 15.64 7.64
C ILE A 45 -13.13 15.03 7.04
N GLN A 46 -12.09 15.85 6.84
CA GLN A 46 -10.80 15.38 6.32
C GLN A 46 -10.14 14.34 7.23
N VAL A 47 -10.11 14.58 8.54
CA VAL A 47 -9.45 13.69 9.51
C VAL A 47 -10.01 12.25 9.47
N PRO A 48 -11.33 12.01 9.61
CA PRO A 48 -11.86 10.64 9.55
C PRO A 48 -11.67 9.98 8.19
N LEU A 49 -11.73 10.74 7.08
CA LEU A 49 -11.48 10.21 5.74
C LEU A 49 -10.02 9.76 5.56
N ILE A 50 -9.06 10.54 6.06
CA ILE A 50 -7.63 10.19 6.02
C ILE A 50 -7.39 8.94 6.86
N VAL A 51 -7.97 8.85 8.06
CA VAL A 51 -7.85 7.66 8.92
C VAL A 51 -8.43 6.43 8.23
N LEU A 52 -9.63 6.54 7.65
CA LEU A 52 -10.24 5.44 6.90
C LEU A 52 -9.38 5.02 5.70
N ALA A 53 -8.83 5.98 4.95
CA ALA A 53 -7.95 5.71 3.83
C ALA A 53 -6.66 5.00 4.26
N ILE A 54 -6.11 5.29 5.45
CA ILE A 54 -4.97 4.56 6.02
C ILE A 54 -5.35 3.11 6.29
N PHE A 55 -6.47 2.85 6.96
CA PHE A 55 -6.93 1.48 7.22
C PHE A 55 -7.17 0.68 5.94
N VAL A 56 -7.84 1.29 4.95
CA VAL A 56 -8.05 0.65 3.63
C VAL A 56 -6.73 0.41 2.91
N SER A 57 -5.78 1.34 2.99
CA SER A 57 -4.44 1.17 2.40
C SER A 57 -3.67 0.03 3.04
N LEU A 58 -3.77 -0.11 4.37
CA LEU A 58 -3.16 -1.20 5.12
C LEU A 58 -3.80 -2.53 4.74
N ALA A 59 -5.14 -2.63 4.74
CA ALA A 59 -5.84 -3.84 4.33
C ALA A 59 -5.53 -4.25 2.88
N TYR A 60 -5.48 -3.28 1.95
CA TYR A 60 -5.14 -3.54 0.56
C TYR A 60 -3.69 -4.02 0.36
N LEU A 61 -2.77 -3.54 1.20
CA LEU A 61 -1.40 -4.06 1.22
C LEU A 61 -1.34 -5.44 1.87
N ASP A 62 -2.15 -5.68 2.90
CA ASP A 62 -2.20 -6.94 3.65
C ASP A 62 -2.73 -8.13 2.83
N GLU A 63 -3.64 -7.86 1.88
CA GLU A 63 -4.13 -8.85 0.91
C GLU A 63 -3.05 -9.33 -0.08
N THR A 64 -1.85 -8.76 -0.08
CA THR A 64 -0.74 -9.33 -0.85
C THR A 64 -0.07 -10.48 -0.08
N PRO A 65 0.30 -11.59 -0.74
CA PRO A 65 1.04 -12.68 -0.10
C PRO A 65 2.40 -12.25 0.47
N TYR A 66 2.84 -11.04 0.15
CA TYR A 66 4.02 -10.40 0.70
C TYR A 66 3.81 -9.83 2.13
N ALA A 67 2.59 -9.38 2.47
CA ALA A 67 2.31 -8.69 3.73
C ALA A 67 2.04 -9.64 4.90
N GLN A 68 1.51 -10.85 4.65
CA GLN A 68 1.30 -11.89 5.68
C GLN A 68 2.60 -12.48 6.28
N THR A 69 3.75 -11.87 6.01
CA THR A 69 5.07 -12.39 6.41
C THR A 69 6.05 -11.32 6.91
N SER A 70 5.55 -10.10 7.21
CA SER A 70 6.30 -9.06 7.92
C SER A 70 6.04 -9.08 9.41
#